data_AF-A0A4U6CKX6-F1
#
_entry.id   AF-A0A4U6CKX6-F1
#
_cell.length_a   1.000
_cell.length_b   1.000
_cell.length_c   1.000
_cell.angle_alpha   90.00
_cell.angle_beta   90.00
_cell.angle_gamma   90.00
#
_symmetry.space_group_name_H-M   'P 1'
#
loop_
_entity.id
_entity.type
_entity.pdbx_description
1 polymer ?
#
loop_
_entity_poly.entity_id
_entity_poly.type
_entity_poly.pdbx_seq_one_letter_code
_entity_poly.pdbx_strand_id
1 'polypeptide(L)'
;MAVNEIKNNRDMVSWRVATENDRDQFYITMIFRSALIRAFRWYEINVPAELIRSERRKGTTVEQYIQKYVLDFRQRTKDENVAKYGEKLLLI
;
A
#
# COMPACT_ATOMS: atom_id res chain seq x y z
N MET A 1 20.99 31.73 -33.30
CA MET A 1 21.31 30.41 -32.70
C MET A 1 20.58 30.29 -31.37
N ALA A 2 19.34 29.78 -31.35
CA ALA A 2 18.51 29.65 -30.14
C ALA A 2 17.92 28.22 -30.02
N VAL A 3 18.68 27.21 -30.45
CA VAL A 3 18.26 25.80 -30.47
C VAL A 3 19.09 24.94 -29.51
N ASN A 4 20.10 25.53 -28.84
CA ASN A 4 21.04 24.78 -27.99
C ASN A 4 20.74 24.80 -26.48
N GLU A 5 19.72 25.53 -26.00
CA GLU A 5 19.40 25.56 -24.57
C GLU A 5 18.47 24.44 -24.09
N ILE A 6 17.94 23.61 -25.00
CA ILE A 6 16.94 22.57 -24.65
C ILE A 6 17.58 21.21 -24.30
N LYS A 7 18.90 21.03 -24.48
CA LYS A 7 19.54 19.70 -24.32
C LYS A 7 19.96 19.32 -22.90
N ASN A 8 19.85 20.20 -21.90
CA ASN A 8 20.32 19.92 -20.54
C ASN A 8 19.22 19.52 -19.53
N ASN A 9 17.97 19.35 -19.97
CA ASN A 9 16.86 18.99 -19.08
C ASN A 9 16.66 17.47 -18.86
N ARG A 10 17.73 16.66 -18.97
CA ARG A 10 17.63 15.19 -18.84
C ARG A 10 17.88 14.63 -17.43
N ASP A 11 18.28 15.45 -16.46
CA ASP A 11 18.54 14.99 -15.08
C ASP A 11 18.03 15.98 -14.02
N MET A 12 16.81 16.48 -14.17
CA MET A 12 16.14 17.12 -13.04
C MET A 12 15.56 16.01 -12.14
N VAL A 13 16.41 15.41 -11.30
CA VAL A 13 15.94 14.66 -10.13
C VAL A 13 15.20 15.68 -9.27
N SER A 14 13.87 15.70 -9.35
CA SER A 14 13.08 16.58 -8.50
C SER A 14 13.21 16.06 -7.07
N TRP A 15 14.07 16.68 -6.27
CA TRP A 15 14.11 16.50 -4.82
C TRP A 15 12.81 17.08 -4.25
N ARG A 16 11.73 16.29 -4.28
CA ARG A 16 10.46 16.62 -3.64
C ARG A 16 10.51 16.12 -2.21
N VAL A 17 10.14 16.99 -1.27
CA VAL A 17 9.93 16.58 0.13
C VAL A 17 8.79 15.57 0.16
N ALA A 18 9.02 14.41 0.78
CA ALA A 18 8.01 13.37 0.89
C ALA A 18 6.77 13.89 1.63
N THR A 19 5.61 13.75 1.00
CA THR A 19 4.34 14.15 1.58
C THR A 19 3.83 13.10 2.57
N GLU A 20 2.82 13.46 3.36
CA GLU A 20 2.17 12.50 4.26
C GLU A 20 1.53 11.32 3.49
N ASN A 21 1.04 11.56 2.28
CA ASN A 21 0.52 10.48 1.42
C ASN A 21 1.63 9.55 0.95
N ASP A 22 2.83 10.07 0.64
CA ASP A 22 3.97 9.23 0.26
C ASP A 22 4.39 8.32 1.41
N ARG A 23 4.33 8.82 2.65
CA ARG A 23 4.58 8.03 3.87
C ARG A 23 3.51 6.96 4.08
N ASP A 24 2.23 7.28 3.88
CA ASP A 24 1.13 6.32 3.96
C ASP A 24 1.32 5.21 2.88
N GLN A 25 1.66 5.58 1.65
CA GLN A 25 1.93 4.63 0.56
C GLN A 25 3.16 3.75 0.82
N PHE A 26 4.22 4.33 1.37
CA PHE A 26 5.40 3.55 1.79
C PHE A 26 5.03 2.52 2.86
N TYR A 27 4.23 2.91 3.85
CA TYR A 27 3.75 2.01 4.90
C TYR A 27 2.90 0.86 4.33
N ILE A 28 1.98 1.15 3.41
CA ILE A 28 1.19 0.13 2.68
C ILE A 28 2.11 -0.81 1.91
N THR A 29 3.10 -0.26 1.19
CA THR A 29 4.07 -1.05 0.44
C THR A 29 4.84 -2.01 1.36
N MET A 30 5.20 -1.57 2.57
CA MET A 30 5.86 -2.43 3.55
C MET A 30 4.94 -3.54 4.07
N ILE A 31 3.64 -3.27 4.26
CA ILE A 31 2.66 -4.31 4.61
C ILE A 31 2.67 -5.41 3.55
N PHE A 32 2.47 -5.07 2.27
CA PHE A 32 2.41 -6.04 1.18
C PHE A 32 3.74 -6.76 0.91
N ARG A 33 4.87 -6.18 1.32
CA ARG A 33 6.19 -6.83 1.24
C ARG A 33 6.53 -7.71 2.43
N SER A 34 5.72 -7.68 3.49
CA SER A 34 5.97 -8.48 4.69
C SER A 34 5.89 -9.97 4.39
N ALA A 35 6.84 -10.73 4.95
CA ALA A 35 6.86 -12.18 4.83
C ALA A 35 5.61 -12.85 5.43
N LEU A 36 4.98 -12.22 6.44
CA LEU A 36 3.83 -12.75 7.16
C LEU A 36 2.59 -12.96 6.28
N ILE A 37 2.43 -12.14 5.24
CA ILE A 37 1.26 -12.16 4.35
C ILE A 37 1.62 -12.52 2.91
N ARG A 38 2.85 -13.00 2.67
CA ARG A 38 3.33 -13.36 1.33
C ARG A 38 2.48 -14.42 0.63
N ALA A 39 1.86 -15.31 1.41
CA ALA A 39 0.97 -16.35 0.91
C ALA A 39 -0.47 -15.86 0.65
N PHE A 40 -0.81 -14.64 1.08
CA PHE A 40 -2.18 -14.13 0.98
C PHE A 40 -2.41 -13.50 -0.39
N ARG A 41 -3.64 -13.62 -0.87
CA ARG A 41 -4.05 -12.89 -2.08
C ARG A 41 -4.41 -11.47 -1.71
N TRP A 42 -4.25 -10.55 -2.67
CA TRP A 42 -4.50 -9.12 -2.45
C TRP A 42 -5.92 -8.83 -1.92
N TYR A 43 -6.93 -9.61 -2.34
CA TYR A 43 -8.32 -9.47 -1.91
C TYR A 43 -8.58 -10.03 -0.50
N GLU A 44 -7.61 -10.70 0.12
CA GLU A 44 -7.69 -11.19 1.51
C GLU A 44 -7.13 -10.17 2.51
N ILE A 45 -6.55 -9.08 2.02
CA ILE A 45 -5.89 -8.04 2.81
C ILE A 45 -6.67 -6.74 2.63
N ASN A 46 -7.35 -6.28 3.69
CA ASN A 46 -8.02 -4.98 3.67
C ASN A 46 -7.11 -3.90 4.26
N VAL A 47 -6.83 -2.86 3.48
CA VAL A 47 -5.90 -1.80 3.86
C VAL A 47 -6.58 -0.43 3.69
N PRO A 48 -7.58 -0.08 4.52
CA PRO A 48 -8.29 1.18 4.38
C PRO A 48 -7.37 2.36 4.71
N ALA A 49 -7.35 3.38 3.85
CA ALA A 49 -6.40 4.49 3.91
C ALA A 49 -6.47 5.29 5.23
N GLU A 50 -7.68 5.47 5.79
CA GLU A 50 -7.86 6.17 7.07
C GLU A 50 -7.25 5.41 8.24
N LEU A 51 -7.43 4.08 8.28
CA LEU A 51 -6.86 3.23 9.31
C LEU A 51 -5.33 3.25 9.24
N ILE A 52 -4.77 3.10 8.04
CA ILE A 52 -3.33 3.17 7.80
C ILE A 52 -2.74 4.47 8.31
N ARG A 53 -3.34 5.60 7.93
CA ARG A 53 -2.88 6.91 8.35
C ARG A 53 -2.93 7.03 9.87
N SER A 54 -4.00 6.55 10.50
CA SER A 54 -4.16 6.60 11.95
C SER A 54 -3.11 5.75 12.69
N GLU A 55 -2.87 4.52 12.23
CA GLU A 55 -1.93 3.59 12.87
C GLU A 55 -0.47 4.00 12.61
N ARG A 56 -0.14 4.48 11.40
CA ARG A 56 1.18 5.06 11.13
C ARG A 56 1.46 6.26 12.03
N ARG A 57 0.50 7.16 12.22
CA ARG A 57 0.66 8.34 13.09
C ARG A 57 0.84 7.96 14.56
N LYS A 58 0.25 6.86 15.01
CA LYS A 58 0.49 6.30 16.36
C LYS A 58 1.88 5.66 16.49
N GLY A 59 2.56 5.37 15.38
CA GLY A 59 3.84 4.69 15.36
C GLY A 59 3.74 3.16 15.39
N THR A 60 2.56 2.59 15.09
CA THR A 60 2.36 1.14 15.01
C THR A 60 3.29 0.55 13.94
N THR A 61 4.04 -0.50 14.26
CA THR A 61 4.92 -1.14 13.26
C THR A 61 4.11 -1.93 12.24
N VAL A 62 4.72 -2.24 11.11
CA VAL A 62 4.07 -3.02 10.05
C VAL A 62 3.71 -4.42 10.54
N GLU A 63 4.56 -5.09 11.33
CA GLU A 63 4.22 -6.41 11.87
C GLU A 63 3.03 -6.33 12.84
N GLN A 64 3.01 -5.32 13.71
CA GLN A 64 1.91 -5.11 14.66
C GLN A 64 0.59 -4.84 13.92
N TYR A 65 0.62 -4.03 12.87
CA TYR A 65 -0.55 -3.76 12.04
C TYR A 65 -1.06 -5.05 11.40
N ILE A 66 -0.17 -5.84 10.79
CA ILE A 66 -0.54 -7.11 10.14
C ILE A 66 -1.16 -8.08 11.14
N GLN A 67 -0.54 -8.24 12.30
CA GLN A 67 -1.04 -9.14 13.34
C GLN A 67 -2.45 -8.74 13.76
N LYS A 68 -2.66 -7.44 14.03
CA LYS A 68 -3.90 -6.93 14.60
C LYS A 68 -5.04 -6.77 13.60
N TYR A 69 -4.75 -6.44 12.34
CA TYR A 69 -5.76 -6.02 11.37
C TYR A 69 -5.84 -6.89 10.12
N VAL A 70 -4.83 -7.72 9.84
CA VAL A 70 -4.79 -8.55 8.63
C VAL A 70 -4.99 -10.02 8.93
N LEU A 71 -4.18 -10.60 9.83
CA LEU A 71 -4.24 -12.05 10.12
C LEU A 71 -5.59 -12.46 10.70
N ASP A 72 -6.08 -11.72 11.70
CA ASP A 72 -7.33 -12.02 12.41
C ASP A 72 -8.59 -11.80 11.54
N PHE A 73 -8.50 -10.93 10.52
CA PHE A 73 -9.64 -10.53 9.69
C PHE A 73 -9.61 -11.10 8.26
N ARG A 74 -8.66 -11.98 7.95
CA ARG A 74 -8.43 -12.52 6.60
C ARG A 74 -9.69 -13.13 5.98
N GLN A 75 -10.33 -14.07 6.69
CA GLN A 75 -11.48 -14.80 6.15
C GLN A 75 -12.67 -13.87 5.94
N ARG A 76 -12.95 -13.01 6.93
CA ARG A 76 -14.01 -12.01 6.83
C ARG A 76 -13.77 -11.04 5.65
N THR A 77 -12.52 -10.58 5.49
CA THR A 77 -12.15 -9.69 4.38
C THR A 77 -12.35 -10.36 3.03
N LYS A 78 -11.99 -11.65 2.91
CA LYS A 78 -12.23 -12.44 1.71
C LYS A 78 -13.72 -12.52 1.41
N ASP A 79 -14.55 -12.85 2.39
CA ASP A 79 -16.00 -13.01 2.19
C ASP A 79 -16.64 -11.66 1.79
N GLU A 80 -16.26 -10.56 2.44
CA GLU A 80 -16.72 -9.21 2.10
C GLU A 80 -16.31 -8.81 0.68
N ASN A 81 -15.06 -9.07 0.27
CA ASN A 81 -14.58 -8.73 -1.06
C ASN A 81 -15.17 -9.64 -2.15
N VAL A 82 -15.35 -10.94 -1.89
CA VAL A 82 -16.04 -11.85 -2.81
C VAL A 82 -17.50 -11.44 -2.97
N ALA A 83 -18.19 -11.06 -1.89
CA ALA A 83 -19.56 -10.57 -1.97
C ALA A 83 -19.65 -9.26 -2.78
N LYS A 84 -18.67 -8.36 -2.64
CA LYS A 84 -18.67 -7.05 -3.29
C LYS A 84 -18.28 -7.07 -4.76
N TYR A 85 -17.28 -7.89 -5.12
CA TYR A 85 -16.67 -7.90 -6.45
C TYR A 85 -16.95 -9.19 -7.24
N GLY A 86 -17.60 -10.16 -6.61
CA GLY A 86 -18.02 -11.44 -7.20
C GLY A 86 -16.95 -12.53 -7.18
N GLU A 87 -17.40 -13.77 -7.35
CA GLU A 87 -16.54 -14.97 -7.33
C GLU A 87 -15.49 -15.02 -8.44
N LYS A 88 -15.63 -14.18 -9.48
CA LYS A 88 -14.61 -14.04 -10.53
C LYS A 88 -13.24 -13.64 -9.98
N LEU A 89 -13.18 -13.04 -8.78
CA LEU A 89 -11.93 -12.76 -8.07
C LEU A 89 -11.13 -14.02 -7.69
N LEU A 90 -11.79 -15.17 -7.49
CA LEU A 90 -11.13 -16.41 -7.07
C LEU A 90 -10.43 -17.14 -8.23
N LEU A 91 -10.67 -16.71 -9.47
CA LEU A 91 -10.12 -17.32 -10.69
C LEU A 91 -8.84 -16.64 -11.19
N ILE A 92 -8.33 -15.63 -10.47
CA ILE A 92 -7.10 -14.86 -10.77
C ILE A 92 -5.95 -15.31 -9.85
#